data_AF-A0A933EJJ5-F1
#
_entry.id   AF-A0A933EJJ5-F1
#
_cell.length_a   1.000
_cell.length_b   1.000
_cell.length_c   1.000
_cell.angle_alpha   90.00
_cell.angle_beta   90.00
_cell.angle_gamma   90.00
#
_symmetry.space_group_name_H-M   'P 1'
#
loop_
_entity.id
_entity.type
_entity.pdbx_description
1 polymer ?
#
loop_
_entity_poly.entity_id
_entity_poly.type
_entity_poly.pdbx_seq_one_letter_code
_entity_poly.pdbx_strand_id
1 'polypeptide(L)'
;MAHAMAMEFPMISADVVEVQEFPALGQMHRVMSVPKTVINNTVQFTGAVSEEILLSRILEAVGEVDEKQDSVKVYGDSSPLR
;
A
#
# COMPACT_ATOMS: atom_id res chain seq x y z
N MET A 1 9.12 -1.56 5.60
CA MET A 1 8.94 -0.26 4.90
C MET A 1 8.06 0.68 5.70
N ALA A 2 6.76 0.39 5.92
CA ALA A 2 5.88 1.30 6.67
C ALA A 2 6.39 1.73 8.05
N HIS A 3 6.98 0.81 8.83
CA HIS A 3 7.56 1.15 10.14
C HIS A 3 8.82 2.04 10.04
N ALA A 4 9.65 1.88 9.00
CA ALA A 4 10.81 2.74 8.78
C ALA A 4 10.36 4.18 8.51
N MET A 5 9.35 4.34 7.66
CA MET A 5 8.73 5.64 7.39
C MET A 5 8.09 6.24 8.64
N ALA A 6 7.42 5.44 9.47
CA ALA A 6 6.87 5.92 10.75
C ALA A 6 7.94 6.37 11.76
N MET A 7 9.15 5.79 11.73
CA MET A 7 10.27 6.24 12.56
C MET A 7 10.85 7.57 12.11
N GLU A 8 10.82 7.87 10.81
CA GLU A 8 11.36 9.10 10.24
C GLU A 8 10.37 10.27 10.27
N PHE A 9 9.07 9.98 10.12
CA PHE A 9 8.02 10.99 10.03
C PHE A 9 7.08 10.91 11.23
N PRO A 10 7.12 11.88 12.17
CA PRO A 10 6.31 11.86 13.40
C PRO A 10 4.78 11.87 13.17
N MET A 11 4.35 12.27 11.97
CA MET A 11 2.95 12.29 11.56
C MET A 11 2.43 10.93 11.05
N ILE A 12 3.33 9.96 10.85
CA ILE A 12 3.00 8.63 10.34
C ILE A 12 3.08 7.64 11.49
N SER A 13 2.02 6.87 11.67
CA SER A 13 1.98 5.69 12.54
C SER A 13 1.76 4.45 11.69
N ALA A 14 2.46 3.36 11.99
CA ALA A 14 2.37 2.13 11.23
C ALA A 14 2.43 0.91 12.14
N ASP A 15 1.39 0.09 12.05
CA ASP A 15 1.26 -1.18 12.76
C ASP A 15 1.12 -2.33 11.76
N VAL A 16 1.68 -3.47 12.13
CA VAL A 16 1.52 -4.73 11.40
C VAL A 16 0.49 -5.57 12.15
N VAL A 17 -0.54 -6.03 11.45
CA VAL A 17 -1.61 -6.83 12.03
C VAL A 17 -1.61 -8.22 11.40
N GLU A 18 -1.50 -9.25 12.24
CA GLU A 18 -1.72 -10.63 11.84
C GLU A 18 -3.22 -10.88 11.66
N VAL A 19 -3.72 -10.68 10.44
CA VAL A 19 -5.16 -10.69 10.13
C VAL A 19 -5.88 -11.98 10.53
N GLN A 20 -5.15 -13.10 10.60
CA GLN A 20 -5.71 -14.40 11.01
C GLN A 20 -6.19 -14.38 12.47
N GLU A 21 -5.61 -13.52 13.32
CA GLU A 21 -6.04 -13.33 14.71
C GLU A 21 -7.23 -12.39 14.85
N PHE A 22 -7.55 -11.62 13.80
CA PHE A 22 -8.64 -10.63 13.78
C PHE A 22 -9.60 -10.82 12.59
N PRO A 23 -10.40 -11.90 12.54
CA PRO A 23 -11.25 -12.21 11.38
C PRO A 23 -12.24 -11.09 11.02
N ALA A 24 -12.80 -10.39 12.02
CA ALA A 24 -13.71 -9.28 11.79
C ALA A 24 -13.02 -8.09 11.09
N LEU A 25 -11.77 -7.79 11.44
CA LEU A 25 -10.97 -6.76 10.79
C LEU A 25 -10.62 -7.16 9.36
N GLY A 26 -10.25 -8.43 9.16
CA GLY A 26 -10.02 -9.00 7.82
C GLY A 26 -11.25 -8.88 6.92
N GLN A 27 -12.45 -9.14 7.45
CA GLN A 27 -13.71 -8.98 6.73
C GLN A 27 -14.01 -7.50 6.43
N MET A 28 -13.87 -6.60 7.41
CA MET A 28 -14.09 -5.15 7.24
C MET A 28 -13.23 -4.59 6.11
N HIS A 29 -11.96 -4.97 6.04
CA HIS A 29 -11.03 -4.55 5.00
C HIS A 29 -10.98 -5.47 3.78
N ARG A 30 -11.87 -6.47 3.69
CA ARG A 30 -11.94 -7.43 2.57
C ARG A 30 -10.55 -7.98 2.21
N VAL A 31 -9.82 -8.44 3.23
CA VAL A 31 -8.47 -9.00 3.06
C VAL A 31 -8.59 -10.36 2.40
N MET A 32 -8.21 -10.44 1.12
CA MET A 32 -8.20 -11.69 0.33
C MET A 32 -6.78 -12.23 0.12
N SER A 33 -5.79 -11.34 0.16
CA SER A 33 -4.37 -11.65 0.00
C SER A 33 -3.54 -10.76 0.91
N VAL A 34 -2.36 -11.26 1.28
CA VAL A 34 -1.38 -10.57 2.12
C VAL A 34 -0.04 -10.48 1.37
N PRO A 35 0.79 -9.45 1.62
CA PRO A 35 0.53 -8.30 2.49
C PRO A 35 -0.51 -7.34 1.90
N LYS A 36 -1.34 -6.74 2.76
CA LYS A 36 -2.28 -5.68 2.40
C LYS A 36 -2.03 -4.46 3.30
N THR A 37 -1.94 -3.29 2.68
CA THR A 37 -1.78 -2.02 3.39
C THR A 37 -3.08 -1.23 3.29
N VAL A 38 -3.49 -0.66 4.42
CA VAL A 38 -4.67 0.21 4.55
C VAL A 38 -4.20 1.50 5.22
N ILE A 39 -4.51 2.64 4.63
CA ILE A 39 -4.12 3.97 5.13
C ILE A 39 -5.39 4.75 5.43
N ASN A 40 -5.53 5.19 6.69
CA ASN A 40 -6.67 5.99 7.18
C ASN A 40 -8.05 5.45 6.78
N ASN A 41 -8.19 4.13 6.61
CA ASN A 41 -9.39 3.45 6.10
C ASN A 41 -9.85 3.89 4.70
N THR A 42 -9.12 4.77 4.02
CA THR A 42 -9.47 5.36 2.73
C THR A 42 -8.72 4.70 1.57
N VAL A 43 -7.38 4.65 1.65
CA VAL A 43 -6.53 4.10 0.58
C VAL A 43 -6.12 2.68 0.95
N GLN A 44 -6.20 1.76 -0.02
CA GLN A 44 -5.89 0.35 0.19
C GLN A 44 -5.21 -0.27 -1.02
N PHE A 45 -4.20 -1.10 -0.81
CA PHE A 45 -3.55 -1.87 -1.87
C PHE A 45 -2.93 -3.16 -1.33
N THR A 46 -2.70 -4.12 -2.21
CA THR A 46 -2.14 -5.44 -1.90
C THR A 46 -0.78 -5.62 -2.57
N GLY A 47 0.07 -6.44 -1.96
CA GLY A 47 1.42 -6.73 -2.42
C GLY A 47 2.46 -5.77 -1.85
N ALA A 48 3.74 -6.12 -2.06
CA ALA A 48 4.84 -5.23 -1.76
C ALA A 48 4.95 -4.16 -2.85
N VAL A 49 5.22 -2.92 -2.46
CA VAL A 49 5.41 -1.77 -3.35
C VAL A 49 6.74 -1.09 -3.02
N SER A 50 7.25 -0.28 -3.95
CA SER A 50 8.40 0.58 -3.66
C SER A 50 8.04 1.65 -2.64
N GLU A 51 9.06 2.24 -2.02
CA GLU A 51 8.89 3.33 -1.06
C GLU A 51 8.25 4.58 -1.69
N GLU A 52 8.62 4.90 -2.93
CA GLU A 52 8.02 6.00 -3.70
C GLU A 52 6.51 5.81 -3.89
N ILE A 53 6.08 4.58 -4.23
CA ILE A 53 4.65 4.26 -4.37
C ILE A 53 3.97 4.36 -3.01
N LEU A 54 4.57 3.85 -1.94
CA LEU A 54 4.01 3.95 -0.60
C LEU A 54 3.79 5.42 -0.19
N LEU A 55 4.78 6.29 -0.42
CA LEU A 55 4.68 7.72 -0.13
C LEU A 55 3.57 8.37 -0.95
N SER A 56 3.48 8.07 -2.25
CA SER A 56 2.41 8.56 -3.12
C SER A 56 1.02 8.19 -2.58
N ARG A 57 0.83 6.94 -2.12
CA ARG A 57 -0.42 6.48 -1.50
C ARG A 57 -0.75 7.16 -0.18
N ILE A 58 0.27 7.51 0.61
CA ILE A 58 0.08 8.26 1.86
C ILE A 58 -0.37 9.68 1.56
N LEU A 59 0.25 10.34 0.59
CA LEU A 59 -0.13 11.70 0.16
C LEU A 59 -1.55 11.73 -0.44
N GLU A 60 -1.92 10.72 -1.24
CA GLU A 60 -3.30 10.50 -1.71
C GLU A 60 -4.27 10.41 -0.52
N ALA A 61 -3.93 9.62 0.51
CA ALA A 61 -4.80 9.41 1.67
C ALA A 61 -5.01 10.66 2.55
N VAL A 62 -4.12 11.66 2.47
CA VAL A 62 -4.26 12.95 3.16
C VAL A 62 -4.79 14.07 2.27
N GLY A 63 -5.10 13.78 1.00
CA GLY A 63 -5.71 14.72 0.07
C GLY A 63 -4.72 15.65 -0.65
N GLU A 64 -3.44 15.30 -0.68
CA GLU A 64 -2.37 16.10 -1.31
C GLU A 64 -2.11 15.70 -2.78
N VAL A 65 -2.75 14.62 -3.27
CA VAL A 65 -2.60 14.15 -4.66
C VAL A 65 -3.98 13.83 -5.24
N ASP A 66 -4.33 14.52 -6.32
CA ASP A 66 -5.62 14.39 -7.03
C ASP A 66 -5.59 13.20 -8.01
N GLU A 67 -6.68 12.44 -8.08
CA GLU A 67 -6.81 11.12 -8.71
C GLU A 67 -6.61 11.11 -10.25
N LYS A 68 -5.38 11.18 -10.74
CA LYS A 68 -5.07 10.80 -12.14
C LYS A 68 -3.99 9.73 -12.21
N GLN A 69 -4.50 8.49 -12.25
CA GLN A 69 -3.92 7.28 -12.82
C GLN A 69 -2.59 7.49 -13.59
N ASP A 70 -1.46 7.34 -12.91
CA ASP A 70 -0.26 6.84 -13.58
C ASP A 70 -0.40 5.33 -13.71
N SER A 71 -0.92 4.93 -14.88
CA SER A 71 -0.74 3.59 -15.41
C SER A 71 0.77 3.31 -15.48
N VAL A 72 1.34 2.75 -14.41
CA VAL A 72 2.68 2.17 -14.46
C VAL A 72 2.59 0.94 -15.35
N LYS A 73 2.90 1.13 -16.63
CA LYS A 73 3.31 0.04 -17.52
C LYS A 73 4.57 -0.55 -16.92
N VAL A 74 4.43 -1.70 -16.26
CA VAL A 74 5.58 -2.52 -15.89
C VAL A 74 6.22 -2.99 -17.19
N TYR A 75 7.38 -2.42 -17.53
CA TYR A 75 8.28 -2.96 -18.54
C TYR A 75 8.77 -4.32 -18.06
N GLY A 76 8.06 -5.37 -18.49
CA GLY A 76 8.58 -6.72 -18.51
C GLY A 76 9.39 -6.91 -19.78
N ASP A 77 10.68 -6.63 -19.70
CA ASP A 77 11.67 -7.21 -20.62
C ASP A 77 11.61 -8.73 -20.48
N SER A 78 10.93 -9.38 -21.43
CA SER A 78 11.21 -10.78 -21.75
C SER A 78 11.37 -10.86 -23.26
N SER A 79 12.62 -11.10 -23.66
CA SER A 79 13.15 -11.30 -24.99
C SER A 79 12.18 -11.92 -26.02
N PRO A 80 12.25 -11.52 -27.30
CA PRO A 80 11.46 -12.15 -28.34
C PRO A 80 11.95 -13.59 -28.55
N LEU A 81 11.09 -14.57 -28.27
CA LEU A 81 11.30 -15.92 -28.77
C LEU A 81 11.06 -15.89 -30.29
N ARG A 82 12.12 -16.24 -31.01
CA ARG A 82 12.13 -16.52 -32.44
C ARG A 82 11.70 -17.96 -32.70
#